data_AF-A0A8T4ZYM2-F1
#
_entry.id   AF-A0A8T4ZYM2-F1
#
_cell.length_a   1.000
_cell.length_b   1.000
_cell.length_c   1.000
_cell.angle_alpha   90.00
_cell.angle_beta   90.00
_cell.angle_gamma   90.00
#
_symmetry.space_group_name_H-M   'P 1'
#
loop_
_entity.id
_entity.type
_entity.pdbx_description
1 polymer ?
#
loop_
_entity_poly.entity_id
_entity_poly.type
_entity_poly.pdbx_seq_one_letter_code
_entity_poly.pdbx_strand_id
1 'polypeptide(L)'
;MNFDEKMDAIDLIINVLREHEKSLDELVSRLEELLSKAPAGRGAEAERPTIRALVREWKEFRERCSGAGIASFEVEDKKFRVSALKGGVLHIYEEMIPDMEIRFREREDRIVIDEVELRGREMIPAALRGRLNCGLEISVKGEEIKMPDGVSLYRMVYDLEAEKARNWLANQLKMDPKNIIHGRIQA
;
A
#
# COMPACT_ATOMS: atom_id res chain seq x y z
N MET A 1 -43.98 17.44 1.03
CA MET A 1 -42.74 18.16 0.71
C MET A 1 -43.09 19.21 -0.30
N ASN A 2 -43.15 20.45 0.17
CA ASN A 2 -43.50 21.61 -0.63
C ASN A 2 -42.35 21.95 -1.59
N PHE A 3 -42.63 22.56 -2.74
CA PHE A 3 -41.58 22.96 -3.69
C PHE A 3 -40.60 23.96 -3.06
N ASP A 4 -41.10 24.80 -2.15
CA ASP A 4 -40.31 25.81 -1.43
C ASP A 4 -39.24 25.16 -0.54
N GLU A 5 -39.56 24.10 0.21
CA GLU A 5 -38.59 23.37 1.06
C GLU A 5 -37.46 22.73 0.24
N LYS A 6 -37.76 22.31 -1.00
CA LYS A 6 -36.74 21.75 -1.91
C LYS A 6 -35.85 22.85 -2.49
N MET A 7 -36.39 24.03 -2.77
CA MET A 7 -35.61 25.18 -3.22
C MET A 7 -34.69 25.69 -2.10
N ASP A 8 -35.21 25.79 -0.87
CA ASP A 8 -34.41 26.19 0.30
C ASP A 8 -33.25 25.22 0.56
N ALA A 9 -33.48 23.91 0.40
CA ALA A 9 -32.44 22.90 0.53
C ALA A 9 -31.38 23.00 -0.58
N ILE A 10 -31.78 23.32 -1.81
CA ILE A 10 -30.86 23.51 -2.93
C ILE A 10 -30.02 24.78 -2.72
N ASP A 11 -30.61 25.88 -2.26
CA ASP A 11 -29.89 27.12 -1.96
C ASP A 11 -28.88 26.93 -0.83
N LEU A 12 -29.22 26.15 0.19
CA LEU A 12 -28.28 25.78 1.25
C LEU A 12 -27.10 24.98 0.70
N ILE A 13 -27.35 24.00 -0.16
CA ILE A 13 -26.29 23.19 -0.79
C ILE A 13 -25.39 24.06 -1.66
N ILE A 14 -25.96 24.96 -2.48
CA ILE A 14 -25.21 25.86 -3.34
C ILE A 14 -24.30 26.78 -2.50
N ASN A 15 -24.80 27.29 -1.39
CA ASN A 15 -24.03 28.16 -0.50
C ASN A 15 -22.86 27.41 0.16
N VAL A 16 -23.09 26.20 0.65
CA VAL A 16 -22.03 25.36 1.25
C VAL A 16 -20.96 25.00 0.21
N LEU A 17 -21.38 24.61 -1.01
CA LEU A 17 -20.44 24.28 -2.08
C LEU A 17 -19.59 25.49 -2.49
N ARG A 18 -20.19 26.69 -2.55
CA ARG A 18 -19.48 27.93 -2.86
C ARG A 18 -18.48 28.32 -1.76
N GLU A 19 -18.82 28.07 -0.50
CA GLU A 19 -17.92 28.30 0.63
C GLU A 19 -16.73 27.31 0.62
N HIS A 20 -16.97 26.05 0.23
CA HIS A 20 -15.91 25.06 0.05
C HIS A 20 -14.98 25.41 -1.12
N GLU A 21 -15.52 25.86 -2.26
CA GLU A 21 -14.73 26.32 -3.41
C GLU A 21 -13.78 27.46 -3.01
N LYS A 22 -14.31 28.47 -2.31
CA LYS A 22 -13.51 29.58 -1.80
C LYS A 22 -12.43 29.13 -0.81
N SER A 23 -12.75 28.17 0.06
CA SER A 23 -11.79 27.63 1.03
C SER A 23 -10.66 26.87 0.34
N LEU A 24 -10.98 26.13 -0.74
CA LEU A 24 -9.98 25.43 -1.53
C LEU A 24 -9.06 26.40 -2.27
N ASP A 25 -9.61 27.46 -2.89
CA ASP A 25 -8.81 28.49 -3.57
C ASP A 25 -7.85 29.19 -2.59
N GLU A 26 -8.30 29.46 -1.37
CA GLU A 26 -7.45 30.06 -0.33
C GLU A 26 -6.32 29.11 0.11
N LEU A 27 -6.61 27.82 0.28
CA LEU A 27 -5.60 26.82 0.61
C LEU A 27 -4.56 26.65 -0.51
N VAL A 28 -5.00 26.66 -1.77
CA VAL A 28 -4.11 26.61 -2.95
C VAL A 28 -3.21 27.84 -2.98
N SER A 29 -3.78 29.03 -2.79
CA SER A 29 -3.01 30.29 -2.76
C SER A 29 -1.95 30.30 -1.66
N ARG A 30 -2.31 29.83 -0.45
CA ARG A 30 -1.35 29.70 0.67
C ARG A 30 -0.24 28.69 0.38
N LEU A 31 -0.55 27.57 -0.27
CA LEU A 31 0.44 26.59 -0.70
C LEU A 31 1.40 27.18 -1.72
N GLU A 32 0.90 27.89 -2.74
CA GLU A 32 1.72 28.58 -3.73
C GLU A 32 2.62 29.64 -3.08
N GLU A 33 2.10 30.40 -2.13
CA GLU A 33 2.86 31.40 -1.38
C GLU A 33 3.98 30.75 -0.54
N LEU A 34 3.69 29.64 0.15
CA LEU A 34 4.70 28.88 0.89
C LEU A 34 5.78 28.29 -0.02
N LEU A 35 5.39 27.78 -1.19
CA LEU A 35 6.34 27.28 -2.19
C LEU A 35 7.21 28.40 -2.77
N SER A 36 6.64 29.60 -2.99
CA SER A 36 7.37 30.77 -3.50
C SER A 36 8.34 31.38 -2.48
N LYS A 37 8.03 31.26 -1.19
CA LYS A 37 8.85 31.78 -0.07
C LYS A 37 9.84 30.74 0.47
N ALA A 38 9.73 29.48 0.06
CA ALA A 38 10.74 28.48 0.36
C ALA A 38 12.06 28.94 -0.28
N PRO A 39 13.11 29.22 0.51
CA PRO A 39 14.40 29.58 -0.06
C PRO A 39 14.85 28.43 -0.95
N ALA A 40 15.09 28.73 -2.23
CA ALA A 40 15.89 27.90 -3.10
C ALA A 40 17.30 27.84 -2.49
N GLY A 41 17.46 26.95 -1.51
CA GLY A 41 18.71 26.69 -0.82
C GLY A 41 19.70 26.11 -1.81
N ARG A 42 20.45 26.99 -2.47
CA ARG A 42 21.76 26.66 -3.02
C ARG A 42 22.67 26.32 -1.84
N GLY A 43 22.87 25.04 -1.59
CA GLY A 43 23.80 24.56 -0.56
C GLY A 43 23.69 23.06 -0.36
N ALA A 44 24.74 22.35 -0.78
CA ALA A 44 24.96 20.89 -0.71
C ALA A 44 24.09 20.05 -1.65
N GLU A 45 24.70 19.70 -2.77
CA GLU A 45 24.34 18.70 -3.76
C GLU A 45 24.33 17.29 -3.12
N ALA A 46 23.34 17.03 -2.26
CA ALA A 46 22.89 15.67 -1.99
C ALA A 46 21.82 15.37 -3.04
N GLU A 47 22.07 14.35 -3.87
CA GLU A 47 21.18 13.87 -4.92
C GLU A 47 19.78 13.57 -4.37
N ARG A 48 18.93 14.59 -4.24
CA ARG A 48 17.50 14.38 -4.12
C ARG A 48 17.07 13.72 -5.43
N PRO A 49 16.44 12.55 -5.41
CA PRO A 49 15.96 11.92 -6.61
C PRO A 49 14.88 12.82 -7.20
N THR A 50 15.24 13.57 -8.25
CA THR A 50 14.34 14.46 -8.98
C THR A 50 13.20 13.68 -9.65
N ILE A 51 13.36 12.36 -9.81
CA ILE A 51 12.43 11.48 -10.53
C ILE A 51 12.05 10.28 -9.64
N ARG A 52 10.74 10.06 -9.50
CA ARG A 52 10.15 8.87 -8.87
C ARG A 52 9.54 8.00 -9.96
N ALA A 53 9.96 6.74 -10.04
CA ALA A 53 9.47 5.78 -11.02
C ALA A 53 8.66 4.68 -10.31
N LEU A 54 7.34 4.65 -10.53
CA LEU A 54 6.50 3.54 -10.07
C LEU A 54 6.61 2.37 -11.06
N VAL A 55 7.20 1.28 -10.61
CA VAL A 55 7.42 0.07 -11.41
C VAL A 55 6.40 -0.98 -10.99
N ARG A 56 5.57 -1.42 -11.94
CA ARG A 56 4.49 -2.38 -11.67
C ARG A 56 4.95 -3.84 -11.72
N GLU A 57 5.99 -4.11 -12.49
CA GLU A 57 6.53 -5.46 -12.65
C GLU A 57 7.77 -5.66 -11.79
N TRP A 58 7.73 -6.67 -10.92
CA TRP A 58 8.88 -6.99 -10.06
C TRP A 58 10.15 -7.28 -10.85
N LYS A 59 10.03 -7.99 -11.97
CA LYS A 59 11.17 -8.33 -12.83
C LYS A 59 11.88 -7.07 -13.34
N GLU A 60 11.12 -6.09 -13.82
CA GLU A 60 11.66 -4.80 -14.25
C GLU A 60 12.31 -4.04 -13.08
N PHE A 61 11.63 -4.00 -11.91
CA PHE A 61 12.17 -3.33 -10.73
C PHE A 61 13.51 -3.92 -10.31
N ARG A 62 13.61 -5.25 -10.29
CA ARG A 62 14.83 -5.99 -9.96
C ARG A 62 15.96 -5.71 -10.94
N GLU A 63 15.67 -5.72 -12.24
CA GLU A 63 16.66 -5.43 -13.29
C GLU A 63 17.19 -4.00 -13.18
N ARG A 64 16.29 -3.03 -13.00
CA ARG A 64 16.68 -1.62 -12.82
C ARG A 64 17.48 -1.41 -11.55
N CYS A 65 17.04 -1.96 -10.42
CA CYS A 65 17.60 -1.67 -9.10
C CYS A 65 18.72 -2.62 -8.66
N SER A 66 19.11 -3.59 -9.49
CA SER A 66 20.23 -4.48 -9.17
C SER A 66 21.51 -3.69 -8.88
N GLY A 67 22.13 -3.90 -7.73
CA GLY A 67 23.32 -3.18 -7.28
C GLY A 67 23.06 -1.70 -6.93
N ALA A 68 21.83 -1.34 -6.56
CA ALA A 68 21.54 -0.01 -6.01
C ALA A 68 22.38 0.26 -4.74
N GLY A 69 22.63 1.52 -4.43
CA GLY A 69 23.41 1.91 -3.24
C GLY A 69 22.61 1.71 -1.95
N ILE A 70 21.31 1.99 -2.00
CA ILE A 70 20.40 1.88 -0.86
C ILE A 70 19.01 1.45 -1.33
N ALA A 71 18.37 0.60 -0.53
CA ALA A 71 16.98 0.22 -0.70
C ALA A 71 16.24 0.28 0.64
N SER A 72 14.93 0.41 0.58
CA SER A 72 14.05 0.33 1.74
C SER A 72 12.81 -0.47 1.42
N PHE A 73 12.22 -1.08 2.44
CA PHE A 73 10.93 -1.72 2.32
C PHE A 73 10.10 -1.46 3.56
N GLU A 74 8.79 -1.55 3.39
CA GLU A 74 7.83 -1.34 4.46
C GLU A 74 6.52 -2.06 4.13
N VAL A 75 5.71 -2.24 5.17
CA VAL A 75 4.33 -2.65 5.05
C VAL A 75 3.45 -1.55 5.65
N GLU A 76 2.63 -0.91 4.82
CA GLU A 76 1.64 0.08 5.26
C GLU A 76 0.30 -0.25 4.61
N ASP A 77 -0.79 -0.23 5.38
CA ASP A 77 -2.16 -0.45 4.87
C ASP A 77 -2.31 -1.70 3.98
N LYS A 78 -1.80 -2.85 4.47
CA LYS A 78 -1.76 -4.12 3.72
C LYS A 78 -1.08 -4.02 2.34
N LYS A 79 -0.18 -3.06 2.15
CA LYS A 79 0.67 -2.94 0.96
C LYS A 79 2.12 -3.18 1.32
N PHE A 80 2.76 -4.06 0.58
CA PHE A 80 4.20 -4.20 0.60
C PHE A 80 4.78 -3.20 -0.40
N ARG A 81 5.63 -2.30 0.09
CA ARG A 81 6.35 -1.33 -0.74
C ARG A 81 7.85 -1.57 -0.64
N VAL A 82 8.52 -1.52 -1.78
CA VAL A 82 9.98 -1.54 -1.90
C VAL A 82 10.42 -0.31 -2.67
N SER A 83 11.39 0.43 -2.15
CA SER A 83 11.97 1.60 -2.82
C SER A 83 13.49 1.45 -2.93
N ALA A 84 14.07 1.83 -4.06
CA ALA A 84 15.52 1.77 -4.26
C ALA A 84 16.02 3.00 -5.03
N LEU A 85 17.15 3.57 -4.58
CA LEU A 85 17.78 4.72 -5.22
C LEU A 85 18.90 4.24 -6.14
N LYS A 86 18.79 4.53 -7.44
CA LYS A 86 19.83 4.21 -8.41
C LYS A 86 19.89 5.28 -9.51
N GLY A 87 21.09 5.82 -9.74
CA GLY A 87 21.33 6.83 -10.77
C GLY A 87 20.45 8.08 -10.61
N GLY A 88 20.25 8.55 -9.37
CA GLY A 88 19.39 9.71 -9.08
C GLY A 88 17.89 9.48 -9.25
N VAL A 89 17.44 8.25 -9.50
CA VAL A 89 16.01 7.90 -9.63
C VAL A 89 15.57 7.01 -8.47
N LEU A 90 14.50 7.41 -7.78
CA LEU A 90 13.85 6.60 -6.76
C LEU A 90 12.83 5.69 -7.43
N HIS A 91 13.18 4.42 -7.59
CA HIS A 91 12.28 3.40 -8.10
C HIS A 91 11.43 2.86 -6.96
N ILE A 92 10.14 2.68 -7.20
CA ILE A 92 9.17 2.21 -6.21
C ILE A 92 8.41 1.04 -6.82
N TYR A 93 8.39 -0.09 -6.12
CA TYR A 93 7.53 -1.23 -6.38
C TYR A 93 6.52 -1.36 -5.25
N GLU A 94 5.27 -1.65 -5.60
CA GLU A 94 4.18 -1.82 -4.65
C GLU A 94 3.31 -3.01 -5.04
N GLU A 95 2.88 -3.76 -4.04
CA GLU A 95 1.85 -4.77 -4.21
C GLU A 95 1.00 -4.90 -2.95
N MET A 96 -0.20 -5.45 -3.11
CA MET A 96 -1.09 -5.75 -2.00
C MET A 96 -0.65 -7.04 -1.31
N ILE A 97 -0.74 -7.06 0.02
CA ILE A 97 -0.73 -8.29 0.82
C ILE A 97 -2.16 -8.84 0.80
N PRO A 98 -2.34 -10.16 0.58
CA PRO A 98 -3.67 -10.75 0.53
C PRO A 98 -4.46 -10.58 1.83
N ASP A 99 -5.77 -10.65 1.69
CA ASP A 99 -6.74 -10.61 2.78
C ASP A 99 -7.84 -11.61 2.39
N MET A 100 -7.96 -12.71 3.12
CA MET A 100 -8.89 -13.79 2.80
C MET A 100 -9.67 -14.22 4.03
N GLU A 101 -10.98 -14.33 3.85
CA GLU A 101 -11.92 -14.82 4.85
C GLU A 101 -12.70 -16.00 4.29
N ILE A 102 -12.86 -17.04 5.12
CA ILE A 102 -13.60 -18.25 4.75
C ILE A 102 -14.73 -18.43 5.75
N ARG A 103 -15.98 -18.35 5.30
CA ARG A 103 -17.14 -18.77 6.07
C ARG A 103 -17.38 -20.24 5.84
N PHE A 104 -17.46 -21.00 6.93
CA PHE A 104 -17.74 -22.42 6.85
C PHE A 104 -18.63 -22.92 7.98
N ARG A 105 -19.20 -24.11 7.78
CA ARG A 105 -19.95 -24.86 8.79
C ARG A 105 -19.37 -26.27 8.91
N GLU A 106 -19.20 -26.72 10.14
CA GLU A 106 -18.83 -28.11 10.41
C GLU A 106 -20.07 -29.01 10.36
N ARG A 107 -19.89 -30.16 9.72
CA ARG A 107 -20.80 -31.31 9.74
C ARG A 107 -20.00 -32.52 10.23
N GLU A 108 -20.68 -33.61 10.57
CA GLU A 108 -20.09 -34.79 11.23
C GLU A 108 -18.78 -35.32 10.58
N ASP A 109 -18.67 -35.26 9.25
CA ASP A 109 -17.53 -35.80 8.48
C ASP A 109 -16.85 -34.79 7.55
N ARG A 110 -17.35 -33.55 7.47
CA ARG A 110 -16.90 -32.59 6.45
C ARG A 110 -17.09 -31.15 6.88
N ILE A 111 -16.28 -30.28 6.30
CA ILE A 111 -16.45 -28.84 6.35
C ILE A 111 -17.17 -28.39 5.09
N VAL A 112 -18.28 -27.67 5.25
CA VAL A 112 -18.99 -27.02 4.15
C VAL A 112 -18.57 -25.56 4.13
N ILE A 113 -17.84 -25.16 3.10
CA ILE A 113 -17.49 -23.76 2.86
C ILE A 113 -18.72 -23.08 2.26
N ASP A 114 -19.24 -22.09 2.96
CA ASP A 114 -20.37 -21.28 2.49
C ASP A 114 -19.89 -20.20 1.53
N GLU A 115 -18.77 -19.55 1.86
CA GLU A 115 -18.25 -18.41 1.12
C GLU A 115 -16.75 -18.23 1.34
N VAL A 116 -16.04 -17.82 0.28
CA VAL A 116 -14.66 -17.34 0.35
C VAL A 116 -14.65 -15.91 -0.15
N GLU A 117 -14.29 -14.99 0.74
CA GLU A 117 -14.14 -13.57 0.42
C GLU A 117 -12.66 -13.22 0.29
N LEU A 118 -12.31 -12.55 -0.81
CA LEU A 118 -10.94 -12.15 -1.10
C LEU A 118 -10.96 -10.90 -2.00
N ARG A 119 -10.04 -9.97 -1.73
CA ARG A 119 -9.96 -8.71 -2.47
C ARG A 119 -9.29 -8.91 -3.83
N GLY A 120 -10.08 -9.03 -4.88
CA GLY A 120 -9.61 -9.05 -6.27
C GLY A 120 -9.06 -10.40 -6.71
N ARG A 121 -9.40 -10.83 -7.93
CA ARG A 121 -9.05 -12.16 -8.47
C ARG A 121 -7.54 -12.40 -8.56
N GLU A 122 -6.77 -11.34 -8.75
CA GLU A 122 -5.31 -11.34 -8.86
C GLU A 122 -4.61 -11.75 -7.55
N MET A 123 -5.31 -11.64 -6.42
CA MET A 123 -4.79 -11.98 -5.11
C MET A 123 -4.93 -13.47 -4.78
N ILE A 124 -5.74 -14.23 -5.53
CA ILE A 124 -5.98 -15.66 -5.29
C ILE A 124 -4.66 -16.47 -5.25
N PRO A 125 -3.73 -16.34 -6.21
CA PRO A 125 -2.49 -17.10 -6.18
C PRO A 125 -1.64 -16.76 -4.95
N ALA A 126 -1.58 -15.49 -4.56
CA ALA A 126 -0.78 -15.05 -3.42
C ALA A 126 -1.39 -15.51 -2.08
N ALA A 127 -2.72 -15.42 -1.96
CA ALA A 127 -3.46 -15.84 -0.77
C ALA A 127 -3.31 -17.34 -0.49
N LEU A 128 -3.38 -18.17 -1.54
CA LEU A 128 -3.30 -19.63 -1.41
C LEU A 128 -1.87 -20.14 -1.25
N ARG A 129 -0.89 -19.49 -1.89
CA ARG A 129 0.51 -19.94 -1.85
C ARG A 129 1.30 -19.41 -0.67
N GLY A 130 0.80 -18.37 0.02
CA GLY A 130 1.59 -17.65 1.03
C GLY A 130 2.83 -16.98 0.42
N ARG A 131 2.71 -16.50 -0.82
CA ARG A 131 3.81 -15.86 -1.55
C ARG A 131 3.29 -14.69 -2.38
N LEU A 132 3.87 -13.52 -2.19
CA LEU A 132 3.53 -12.31 -2.94
C LEU A 132 3.90 -12.43 -4.43
N ASN A 133 3.41 -11.52 -5.28
CA ASN A 133 3.67 -11.54 -6.71
C ASN A 133 5.15 -11.26 -7.02
N CYS A 134 5.83 -10.49 -6.16
CA CYS A 134 7.28 -10.34 -6.26
C CYS A 134 8.07 -11.64 -5.98
N GLY A 135 7.41 -12.64 -5.38
CA GLY A 135 8.02 -13.91 -5.00
C GLY A 135 8.48 -14.00 -3.55
N LEU A 136 8.23 -12.97 -2.73
CA LEU A 136 8.50 -12.99 -1.29
C LEU A 136 7.51 -13.90 -0.57
N GLU A 137 8.03 -14.80 0.26
CA GLU A 137 7.21 -15.67 1.11
C GLU A 137 6.71 -14.93 2.35
N ILE A 138 5.44 -15.14 2.68
CA ILE A 138 4.76 -14.55 3.84
C ILE A 138 4.20 -15.67 4.71
N SER A 139 4.26 -15.48 6.02
CA SER A 139 3.67 -16.44 6.94
C SER A 139 2.15 -16.27 6.95
N VAL A 140 1.41 -17.38 6.97
CA VAL A 140 -0.05 -17.37 7.01
C VAL A 140 -0.50 -18.02 8.30
N LYS A 141 -1.20 -17.26 9.13
CA LYS A 141 -1.86 -17.72 10.35
C LYS A 141 -3.36 -17.65 10.13
N GLY A 142 -4.10 -18.54 10.77
CA GLY A 142 -5.55 -18.51 10.74
C GLY A 142 -6.12 -18.21 12.10
N GLU A 143 -7.11 -17.33 12.12
CA GLU A 143 -7.89 -17.02 13.32
C GLU A 143 -9.33 -17.47 13.08
N GLU A 144 -9.79 -18.43 13.89
CA GLU A 144 -11.18 -18.87 13.86
C GLU A 144 -12.04 -18.03 14.81
N ILE A 145 -13.16 -17.55 14.29
CA ILE A 145 -14.18 -16.81 15.02
C ILE A 145 -15.48 -17.59 14.90
N LYS A 146 -15.97 -18.11 16.03
CA LYS A 146 -17.25 -18.83 16.09
C LYS A 146 -18.40 -17.84 16.19
N MET A 147 -19.36 -17.95 15.28
CA MET A 147 -20.54 -17.09 15.25
C MET A 147 -21.72 -17.76 15.97
N PRO A 148 -22.68 -16.97 16.53
CA PRO A 148 -23.82 -17.51 17.28
C PRO A 148 -24.78 -18.40 16.49
N ASP A 149 -24.78 -18.30 15.16
CA ASP A 149 -25.63 -19.07 14.24
C ASP A 149 -25.06 -20.45 13.87
N GLY A 150 -23.94 -20.84 14.48
CA GLY A 150 -23.24 -22.10 14.19
C GLY A 150 -22.37 -22.04 12.94
N VAL A 151 -22.16 -20.86 12.35
CA VAL A 151 -21.16 -20.61 11.31
C VAL A 151 -19.83 -20.25 11.97
N SER A 152 -18.73 -20.74 11.40
CA SER A 152 -17.37 -20.29 11.75
C SER A 152 -16.82 -19.40 10.64
N LEU A 153 -16.16 -18.31 11.03
CA LEU A 153 -15.38 -17.45 10.15
C LEU A 153 -13.90 -17.73 10.39
N TYR A 154 -13.15 -18.02 9.33
CA TYR A 154 -11.71 -18.21 9.40
C TYR A 154 -11.01 -17.12 8.63
N ARG A 155 -10.33 -16.24 9.36
CA ARG A 155 -9.57 -15.14 8.80
C ARG A 155 -8.13 -15.55 8.63
N MET A 156 -7.59 -15.37 7.43
CA MET A 156 -6.17 -15.52 7.19
C MET A 156 -5.43 -14.22 7.50
N VAL A 157 -4.50 -14.31 8.45
CA VAL A 157 -3.58 -13.25 8.84
C VAL A 157 -2.24 -13.52 8.17
N TYR A 158 -1.86 -12.62 7.27
CA TYR A 158 -0.61 -12.67 6.55
C TYR A 158 0.42 -11.78 7.24
N ASP A 159 1.54 -12.35 7.66
CA ASP A 159 2.59 -11.65 8.39
C ASP A 159 3.94 -11.77 7.66
N LEU A 160 4.61 -10.62 7.54
CA LEU A 160 5.87 -10.44 6.81
C LEU A 160 6.97 -10.12 7.82
N GLU A 161 7.85 -11.11 8.04
CA GLU A 161 8.99 -10.93 8.93
C GLU A 161 10.06 -10.04 8.29
N ALA A 162 10.34 -8.90 8.90
CA ALA A 162 11.26 -7.89 8.37
C ALA A 162 12.65 -8.46 8.02
N GLU A 163 13.22 -9.32 8.86
CA GLU A 163 14.54 -9.92 8.59
C GLU A 163 14.52 -10.88 7.38
N LYS A 164 13.45 -11.67 7.22
CA LYS A 164 13.29 -12.55 6.05
C LYS A 164 13.14 -11.72 4.78
N ALA A 165 12.31 -10.67 4.82
CA ALA A 165 12.13 -9.75 3.70
C ALA A 165 13.44 -9.03 3.33
N ARG A 166 14.18 -8.54 4.32
CA ARG A 166 15.49 -7.89 4.13
C ARG A 166 16.48 -8.81 3.41
N ASN A 167 16.65 -10.04 3.91
CA ASN A 167 17.56 -11.01 3.32
C ASN A 167 17.12 -11.45 1.92
N TRP A 168 15.82 -11.62 1.70
CA TRP A 168 15.27 -11.91 0.39
C TRP A 168 15.55 -10.77 -0.60
N LEU A 169 15.29 -9.52 -0.22
CA LEU A 169 15.55 -8.34 -1.05
C LEU A 169 17.04 -8.18 -1.38
N ALA A 170 17.92 -8.41 -0.40
CA ALA A 170 19.37 -8.37 -0.60
C ALA A 170 19.81 -9.33 -1.71
N ASN A 171 19.29 -10.56 -1.69
CA ASN A 171 19.54 -11.55 -2.72
C ASN A 171 18.94 -11.17 -4.08
N GLN A 172 17.71 -10.63 -4.11
CA GLN A 172 17.06 -10.24 -5.36
C GLN A 172 17.78 -9.06 -6.03
N LEU A 173 18.17 -8.05 -5.25
CA LEU A 173 18.79 -6.82 -5.72
C LEU A 173 20.31 -6.90 -5.80
N LYS A 174 20.94 -8.01 -5.39
CA LYS A 174 22.40 -8.18 -5.34
C LYS A 174 23.07 -7.07 -4.51
N MET A 175 22.55 -6.83 -3.32
CA MET A 175 22.99 -5.80 -2.38
C MET A 175 23.37 -6.40 -1.03
N ASP A 176 24.18 -5.69 -0.25
CA ASP A 176 24.41 -6.04 1.15
C ASP A 176 23.12 -5.78 1.96
N PRO A 177 22.65 -6.73 2.79
CA PRO A 177 21.48 -6.53 3.65
C PRO A 177 21.55 -5.27 4.53
N LYS A 178 22.75 -4.79 4.89
CA LYS A 178 22.95 -3.55 5.66
C LYS A 178 22.51 -2.30 4.91
N ASN A 179 22.51 -2.36 3.58
CA ASN A 179 22.05 -1.27 2.71
C ASN A 179 20.54 -1.33 2.47
N ILE A 180 19.84 -2.24 3.16
CA ILE A 180 18.39 -2.37 3.10
C ILE A 180 17.79 -1.97 4.45
N ILE A 181 17.00 -0.90 4.41
CA ILE A 181 16.36 -0.32 5.58
C ILE A 181 14.91 -0.79 5.66
N HIS A 182 14.46 -1.18 6.84
CA HIS A 182 13.03 -1.35 7.12
C HIS A 182 12.44 0.04 7.46
N GLY A 183 11.64 0.59 6.56
CA GLY A 183 11.11 1.96 6.61
C GLY A 183 10.99 2.60 5.23
N ARG A 184 10.97 3.94 5.19
CA ARG A 184 10.94 4.73 3.94
C ARG A 184 12.25 5.45 3.70
N ILE A 185 12.68 5.51 2.45
CA ILE A 185 13.62 6.54 2.00
C ILE A 185 12.85 7.86 1.86
N GLN A 186 13.12 8.82 2.74
CA GLN A 186 12.74 10.22 2.57
C GLN A 186 13.91 10.94 1.91
N ALA A 187 13.64 11.66 0.82
CA ALA A 187 14.63 12.46 0.12
C ALA A 187 14.07 13.85 -0.18
#